data_AF-A0A6A8Q9D5-F1
#
_entry.id   AF-A0A6A8Q9D5-F1
#
_cell.length_a   1.000
_cell.length_b   1.000
_cell.length_c   1.000
_cell.angle_alpha   90.00
_cell.angle_beta   90.00
_cell.angle_gamma   90.00
#
_symmetry.space_group_name_H-M   'P 1'
#
loop_
_entity.id
_entity.type
_entity.pdbx_description
1 polymer ?
#
loop_
_entity_poly.entity_id
_entity_poly.type
_entity_poly.pdbx_seq_one_letter_code
_entity_poly.pdbx_strand_id
1 'polypeptide(L)'
;MQELPFNIPKSLSSYVEKFDDDPDKVIGKLKKHLRKRGPDAVGHFLLSWFYHHQGENSQSVREALKAKTYAPGSPLMEHLHYFLVHPEQFEAAIPARSVSSTTKPLKRGSRTSPLLNLDKLIALLEEAESQRITIPADEDDTDKRDLGKQAEEVDDVVSETLAKIHARQGRKKEAQKMYEKLKEIKPDKTGYFDEQIQKLENTQN
;
A
#
# COMPACT_ATOMS: atom_id res chain seq x y z
N MET A 1 13.91 -1.32 -23.00
CA MET A 1 13.44 -1.97 -21.74
C MET A 1 13.41 -3.51 -21.80
N GLN A 2 13.43 -4.21 -20.65
CA GLN A 2 13.09 -5.64 -20.54
C GLN A 2 11.64 -5.89 -20.99
N GLU A 3 11.39 -7.04 -21.63
CA GLU A 3 10.03 -7.47 -21.96
C GLU A 3 9.25 -7.80 -20.69
N LEU A 4 8.08 -7.17 -20.54
CA LEU A 4 7.20 -7.44 -19.42
C LEU A 4 6.60 -8.84 -19.59
N PRO A 5 6.55 -9.68 -18.53
CA PRO A 5 6.12 -11.08 -18.62
C PRO A 5 4.60 -11.24 -18.81
N PHE A 6 3.87 -10.17 -19.11
CA PHE A 6 2.43 -10.17 -19.24
C PHE A 6 1.96 -9.21 -20.35
N ASN A 7 0.78 -9.50 -20.90
CA ASN A 7 0.22 -8.72 -21.99
C ASN A 7 -0.37 -7.39 -21.49
N ILE A 8 0.06 -6.29 -22.10
CA ILE A 8 -0.35 -4.94 -21.73
C ILE A 8 -1.58 -4.55 -22.55
N PRO A 9 -2.63 -3.96 -21.94
CA PRO A 9 -3.77 -3.44 -22.69
C PRO A 9 -3.33 -2.49 -23.80
N LYS A 10 -3.95 -2.59 -24.99
CA LYS A 10 -3.63 -1.75 -26.16
C LYS A 10 -3.66 -0.24 -25.87
N SER A 11 -4.49 0.19 -24.91
CA SER A 11 -4.55 1.59 -24.49
C SER A 11 -3.27 2.10 -23.82
N LEU A 12 -2.45 1.19 -23.27
CA LEU A 12 -1.26 1.49 -22.48
C LEU A 12 0.05 1.11 -23.19
N SER A 13 0.01 0.25 -24.22
CA SER A 13 1.21 -0.20 -24.95
C SER A 13 2.03 0.96 -25.52
N SER A 14 1.35 2.00 -26.04
CA SER A 14 2.02 3.18 -26.62
C SER A 14 2.88 3.96 -25.63
N TYR A 15 2.64 3.84 -24.32
CA TYR A 15 3.49 4.48 -23.30
C TYR A 15 4.79 3.69 -23.10
N VAL A 16 4.74 2.37 -23.19
CA VAL A 16 5.92 1.51 -23.06
C VAL A 16 6.83 1.70 -24.27
N GLU A 17 6.28 1.70 -25.48
CA GLU A 17 7.08 1.91 -26.70
C GLU A 17 7.83 3.26 -26.69
N LYS A 18 7.20 4.32 -26.17
CA LYS A 18 7.74 5.69 -26.19
C LYS A 18 8.59 6.03 -24.97
N PHE A 19 8.65 5.15 -23.98
CA PHE A 19 9.35 5.44 -22.72
C PHE A 19 10.87 5.51 -22.93
N ASP A 20 11.41 4.66 -23.82
CA ASP A 20 12.84 4.66 -24.13
C ASP A 20 13.28 5.98 -24.83
N ASP A 21 12.36 6.69 -25.51
CA ASP A 21 12.65 7.97 -26.18
C ASP A 21 12.62 9.19 -25.23
N ASP A 22 11.56 9.31 -24.43
CA ASP A 22 11.23 10.51 -23.64
C ASP A 22 10.55 10.13 -22.30
N PRO A 23 11.29 9.61 -21.32
CA PRO A 23 10.72 8.97 -20.14
C PRO A 23 9.89 9.94 -19.27
N ASP A 24 10.39 11.16 -19.04
CA ASP A 24 9.70 12.16 -18.20
C ASP A 24 8.37 12.62 -18.81
N LYS A 25 8.35 12.82 -20.13
CA LYS A 25 7.12 13.21 -20.84
C LYS A 25 6.11 12.08 -20.82
N VAL A 26 6.56 10.83 -20.96
CA VAL A 26 5.70 9.64 -20.91
C VAL A 26 5.09 9.49 -19.53
N ILE A 27 5.88 9.57 -18.45
CA ILE A 27 5.40 9.54 -17.06
C ILE A 27 4.35 10.63 -16.84
N GLY A 28 4.63 11.87 -17.25
CA GLY A 28 3.70 12.99 -17.12
C GLY A 28 2.38 12.77 -17.87
N LYS A 29 2.43 12.21 -19.09
CA LYS A 29 1.23 11.87 -19.88
C LYS A 29 0.46 10.71 -19.27
N LEU A 30 1.13 9.66 -18.81
CA LEU A 30 0.51 8.50 -18.18
C LEU A 30 -0.18 8.88 -16.87
N LYS A 31 0.47 9.69 -16.03
CA LYS A 31 -0.12 10.25 -14.80
C LYS A 31 -1.38 11.06 -15.09
N LYS A 32 -1.38 11.90 -16.14
CA LYS A 32 -2.58 12.64 -16.58
C LYS A 32 -3.68 11.71 -17.10
N HIS A 33 -3.32 10.65 -17.82
CA HIS A 33 -4.27 9.64 -18.30
C HIS A 33 -4.97 8.97 -17.10
N LEU A 34 -4.20 8.48 -16.14
CA LEU A 34 -4.75 7.77 -14.98
C LEU A 34 -5.69 8.63 -14.14
N ARG A 35 -5.34 9.90 -13.94
CA ARG A 35 -6.24 10.86 -13.26
C ARG A 35 -7.62 10.97 -13.89
N LYS A 36 -7.74 10.77 -15.22
CA LYS A 36 -9.03 10.84 -15.94
C LYS A 36 -9.76 9.50 -15.98
N ARG A 37 -9.04 8.40 -16.06
CA ARG A 37 -9.59 7.05 -16.28
C ARG A 37 -10.06 6.38 -14.98
N GLY A 38 -9.55 6.82 -13.82
CA GLY A 38 -9.96 6.31 -12.51
C GLY A 38 -9.09 5.14 -12.02
N PRO A 39 -9.66 4.16 -11.29
CA PRO A 39 -8.89 3.08 -10.68
C PRO A 39 -8.34 2.11 -11.72
N ASP A 40 -7.03 2.14 -11.96
CA ASP A 40 -6.35 1.29 -12.96
C ASP A 40 -5.07 0.67 -12.39
N ALA A 41 -5.14 -0.62 -12.04
CA ALA A 41 -4.01 -1.35 -11.49
C ALA A 41 -2.82 -1.42 -12.47
N VAL A 42 -3.07 -1.65 -13.76
CA VAL A 42 -2.01 -1.85 -14.76
C VAL A 42 -1.30 -0.53 -15.07
N GLY A 43 -2.03 0.57 -15.16
CA GLY A 43 -1.38 1.87 -15.37
C GLY A 43 -0.56 2.33 -14.16
N HIS A 44 -1.01 2.05 -12.93
CA HIS A 44 -0.19 2.32 -11.73
C HIS A 44 1.03 1.39 -11.62
N PHE A 45 0.91 0.14 -12.07
CA PHE A 45 2.07 -0.75 -12.26
C PHE A 45 3.09 -0.13 -13.22
N LEU A 46 2.64 0.37 -14.38
CA LEU A 46 3.56 0.93 -15.38
C LEU A 46 4.27 2.19 -14.86
N LEU A 47 3.55 3.07 -14.16
CA LEU A 47 4.17 4.21 -13.48
C LEU A 47 5.22 3.77 -12.47
N SER A 48 4.90 2.77 -11.66
CA SER A 48 5.82 2.21 -10.68
C SER A 48 7.10 1.66 -11.34
N TRP A 49 6.93 0.90 -12.42
CA TRP A 49 8.04 0.38 -13.24
C TRP A 49 8.90 1.49 -13.84
N PHE A 50 8.26 2.53 -14.40
CA PHE A 50 8.97 3.67 -14.98
C PHE A 50 9.78 4.44 -13.93
N TYR A 51 9.22 4.67 -12.74
CA TYR A 51 9.95 5.30 -11.64
C TYR A 51 11.10 4.44 -11.13
N HIS A 52 10.93 3.11 -11.07
CA HIS A 52 12.01 2.20 -10.73
C HIS A 52 13.16 2.30 -11.73
N HIS A 53 12.86 2.35 -13.03
CA HIS A 53 13.88 2.49 -14.06
C HIS A 53 14.63 3.83 -14.01
N GLN A 54 13.97 4.89 -13.53
CA GLN A 54 14.60 6.19 -13.27
C GLN A 54 15.38 6.25 -11.94
N GLY A 55 15.36 5.19 -11.13
CA GLY A 55 15.97 5.16 -9.80
C GLY A 55 15.15 5.88 -8.71
N GLU A 56 13.93 6.32 -9.00
CA GLU A 56 13.02 6.97 -8.06
C GLU A 56 12.24 5.94 -7.23
N ASN A 57 12.95 5.18 -6.39
CA ASN A 57 12.38 4.06 -5.63
C ASN A 57 11.20 4.45 -4.73
N SER A 58 11.21 5.64 -4.12
CA SER A 58 10.12 6.10 -3.25
C SER A 58 8.81 6.29 -4.03
N GLN A 59 8.88 6.90 -5.21
CA GLN A 59 7.72 7.10 -6.08
C GLN A 59 7.25 5.78 -6.66
N SER A 60 8.20 4.93 -7.05
CA SER A 60 7.94 3.58 -7.52
C SER A 60 7.11 2.78 -6.52
N VAL A 61 7.54 2.72 -5.25
CA VAL A 61 6.83 1.99 -4.19
C VAL A 61 5.44 2.57 -3.95
N ARG A 62 5.30 3.90 -3.94
CA ARG A 62 3.99 4.55 -3.75
C ARG A 62 2.99 4.15 -4.84
N GLU A 63 3.42 4.15 -6.10
CA GLU A 63 2.56 3.73 -7.21
C GLU A 63 2.30 2.22 -7.22
N ALA A 64 3.27 1.40 -6.78
CA ALA A 64 3.08 -0.04 -6.60
C ALA A 64 2.01 -0.37 -5.56
N LEU A 65 2.01 0.35 -4.44
CA LEU A 65 0.98 0.21 -3.42
C LEU A 65 -0.41 0.59 -3.95
N LYS A 66 -0.52 1.65 -4.77
CA LYS A 66 -1.78 1.98 -5.44
C LYS A 66 -2.22 0.84 -6.37
N ALA A 67 -1.33 0.26 -7.15
CA ALA A 67 -1.64 -0.89 -8.00
C ALA A 67 -2.19 -2.08 -7.18
N LYS A 68 -1.57 -2.39 -6.03
CA LYS A 68 -2.09 -3.37 -5.05
C LYS A 68 -3.50 -3.02 -4.56
N THR A 69 -3.76 -1.74 -4.25
CA THR A 69 -5.10 -1.33 -3.79
C THR A 69 -6.18 -1.50 -4.85
N TYR A 70 -5.85 -1.34 -6.13
CA TYR A 70 -6.79 -1.49 -7.23
C TYR A 70 -7.01 -2.96 -7.65
N ALA A 71 -6.02 -3.83 -7.43
CA ALA A 71 -6.11 -5.25 -7.73
C ALA A 71 -5.66 -6.14 -6.53
N PRO A 72 -6.36 -6.07 -5.37
CA PRO A 72 -6.05 -6.91 -4.22
C PRO A 72 -6.48 -8.35 -4.53
N GLY A 73 -5.50 -9.24 -4.72
CA GLY A 73 -5.72 -10.63 -5.11
C GLY A 73 -4.96 -11.04 -6.37
N SER A 74 -4.40 -10.08 -7.11
CA SER A 74 -3.37 -10.40 -8.11
C SER A 74 -2.07 -10.75 -7.38
N PRO A 75 -1.48 -11.95 -7.60
CA PRO A 75 -0.23 -12.34 -6.93
C PRO A 75 0.92 -11.38 -7.21
N LEU A 76 0.98 -10.86 -8.45
CA LEU A 76 1.96 -9.89 -8.90
C LEU A 76 1.78 -8.54 -8.19
N MET A 77 0.57 -7.97 -8.23
CA MET A 77 0.32 -6.64 -7.66
C MET A 77 0.45 -6.64 -6.14
N GLU A 78 0.13 -7.76 -5.48
CA GLU A 78 0.22 -7.89 -4.03
C GLU A 78 1.66 -7.69 -3.52
N HIS A 79 2.65 -8.14 -4.29
CA HIS A 79 4.07 -8.12 -3.94
C HIS A 79 4.90 -7.18 -4.83
N LEU A 80 4.26 -6.40 -5.69
CA LEU A 80 4.93 -5.51 -6.65
C LEU A 80 5.95 -4.58 -5.98
N HIS A 81 5.55 -3.94 -4.89
CA HIS A 81 6.41 -3.05 -4.11
C HIS A 81 7.64 -3.75 -3.52
N TYR A 82 7.53 -5.04 -3.19
CA TYR A 82 8.64 -5.86 -2.71
C TYR A 82 9.60 -6.18 -3.86
N PHE A 83 9.07 -6.63 -5.00
CA PHE A 83 9.88 -6.96 -6.17
C PHE A 83 10.75 -5.79 -6.64
N LEU A 84 10.20 -4.58 -6.69
CA LEU A 84 10.92 -3.42 -7.22
C LEU A 84 12.07 -2.93 -6.33
N VAL A 85 12.11 -3.36 -5.06
CA VAL A 85 13.20 -3.01 -4.13
C VAL A 85 14.17 -4.18 -3.98
N HIS A 86 13.75 -5.40 -4.31
CA HIS A 86 14.57 -6.59 -4.15
C HIS A 86 15.61 -6.71 -5.28
N PRO A 87 16.86 -7.14 -4.97
CA PRO A 87 17.88 -7.35 -6.00
C PRO A 87 17.48 -8.38 -7.07
N GLU A 88 16.71 -9.38 -6.66
CA GLU A 88 16.21 -10.45 -7.54
C GLU A 88 14.90 -10.06 -8.29
N GLN A 89 14.41 -8.84 -8.12
CA GLN A 89 13.25 -8.30 -8.81
C GLN A 89 12.01 -9.23 -8.73
N PHE A 90 11.49 -9.66 -9.88
CA PHE A 90 10.31 -10.53 -9.97
C PHE A 90 10.58 -11.99 -9.64
N GLU A 91 11.85 -12.41 -9.58
CA GLU A 91 12.24 -13.77 -9.20
C GLU A 91 12.41 -13.93 -7.68
N ALA A 92 12.26 -12.83 -6.92
CA ALA A 92 12.41 -12.85 -5.48
C ALA A 92 11.42 -13.83 -4.83
N ALA A 93 11.94 -14.70 -3.95
CA ALA A 93 11.12 -15.65 -3.23
C ALA A 93 10.12 -14.93 -2.30
N ILE A 94 8.83 -15.06 -2.61
CA ILE A 94 7.76 -14.51 -1.76
C ILE A 94 7.61 -15.43 -0.54
N PRO A 95 7.79 -14.93 0.69
CA PRO A 95 7.54 -15.73 1.87
C PRO A 95 6.05 -16.11 1.88
N ALA A 96 5.77 -17.41 1.71
CA ALA A 96 4.41 -17.91 1.79
C ALA A 96 3.85 -17.58 3.18
N ARG A 97 2.95 -16.59 3.25
CA ARG A 97 2.11 -16.43 4.43
C ARG A 97 1.25 -17.68 4.50
N SER A 98 1.70 -18.65 5.29
CA SER A 98 0.84 -19.66 5.89
C SER A 98 -0.17 -18.91 6.77
N VAL A 99 -1.18 -18.31 6.15
CA VAL A 99 -2.47 -18.08 6.80
C VAL A 99 -3.08 -19.46 6.95
N SER A 100 -2.54 -20.23 7.90
CA SER A 100 -3.23 -21.38 8.44
C SER A 100 -4.55 -20.82 8.99
N SER A 101 -5.60 -20.97 8.20
CA SER A 101 -6.99 -20.67 8.57
C SER A 101 -7.52 -21.65 9.61
N THR A 102 -6.66 -22.41 10.30
CA THR A 102 -6.88 -22.68 11.71
C THR A 102 -6.85 -21.35 12.44
N THR A 103 -8.03 -20.78 12.63
CA THR A 103 -8.38 -20.17 13.91
C THR A 103 -7.89 -21.11 15.01
N LYS A 104 -6.63 -20.99 15.42
CA LYS A 104 -6.27 -21.37 16.78
C LYS A 104 -7.20 -20.47 17.60
N PRO A 105 -8.22 -21.00 18.29
CA PRO A 105 -8.92 -20.17 19.24
C PRO A 105 -7.82 -19.55 20.08
N LEU A 106 -7.78 -18.22 20.21
CA LEU A 106 -6.93 -17.60 21.20
C LEU A 106 -7.30 -18.33 22.49
N LYS A 107 -6.44 -19.25 22.93
CA LYS A 107 -6.52 -19.80 24.26
C LYS A 107 -6.44 -18.54 25.09
N ARG A 108 -7.57 -18.13 25.68
CA ARG A 108 -7.55 -17.21 26.80
C ARG A 108 -6.68 -17.93 27.80
N GLY A 109 -5.38 -17.64 27.76
CA GLY A 109 -4.45 -18.15 28.73
C GLY A 109 -5.07 -17.79 30.05
N SER A 110 -5.22 -18.79 30.93
CA SER A 110 -5.29 -18.50 32.36
C SER A 110 -4.32 -17.36 32.62
N ARG A 111 -4.81 -16.24 33.14
CA ARG A 111 -4.02 -15.04 33.40
C ARG A 111 -3.07 -15.33 34.57
N THR A 112 -2.13 -16.23 34.38
CA THR A 112 -0.87 -16.27 35.10
C THR A 112 0.16 -15.72 34.11
N SER A 113 0.11 -14.40 33.91
CA SER A 113 1.13 -13.69 33.15
C SER A 113 2.52 -14.05 33.73
N PRO A 114 3.52 -14.38 32.90
CA PRO A 114 4.92 -14.54 33.35
C PRO A 114 5.44 -13.34 34.16
N LEU A 115 4.80 -12.17 33.99
CA LEU A 115 5.02 -10.94 34.75
C LEU A 115 4.78 -11.06 36.27
N LEU A 116 4.11 -12.10 36.76
CA LEU A 116 3.90 -12.30 38.21
C LEU A 116 5.08 -12.99 38.90
N ASN A 117 6.06 -13.50 38.14
CA ASN A 117 7.21 -14.23 38.69
C ASN A 117 8.49 -13.63 38.12
N LEU A 118 9.04 -12.65 38.84
CA LEU A 118 10.19 -11.86 38.40
C LEU A 118 11.41 -12.73 38.07
N ASP A 119 11.66 -13.77 38.86
CA ASP A 119 12.80 -14.68 38.66
C ASP A 119 12.69 -15.48 37.35
N LYS A 120 11.48 -15.88 36.95
CA LYS A 120 11.26 -16.57 35.66
C LYS A 120 11.40 -15.63 34.48
N LEU A 121 11.00 -14.37 34.64
CA LEU A 121 11.17 -13.36 33.61
C LEU A 121 12.66 -13.03 33.41
N ILE A 122 13.41 -12.91 34.50
CA ILE A 122 14.87 -12.69 34.46
C ILE A 122 15.55 -13.85 33.73
N ALA A 123 15.27 -15.10 34.10
CA ALA A 123 15.87 -16.27 33.44
C ALA A 123 15.54 -16.31 31.93
N LEU A 124 14.31 -15.97 31.54
CA LEU A 124 13.91 -15.94 30.12
C LEU A 124 14.60 -14.82 29.32
N LEU A 125 14.82 -13.65 29.94
CA LEU A 125 15.51 -12.54 29.29
C LEU A 125 17.01 -12.82 29.16
N GLU A 126 17.62 -13.40 30.19
CA GLU A 126 19.04 -13.79 30.19
C GLU A 126 19.35 -14.87 29.14
N GLU A 127 18.45 -15.85 28.99
CA GLU A 127 18.55 -16.86 27.94
C GLU A 127 18.41 -16.24 26.53
N ALA A 128 17.48 -15.28 26.35
CA ALA A 128 17.26 -14.60 25.09
C ALA A 128 18.40 -13.65 24.67
N GLU A 129 19.10 -13.02 25.62
CA GLU A 129 20.26 -12.18 25.34
C GLU A 129 21.42 -12.99 24.75
N SER A 130 21.60 -14.24 25.17
CA SER A 130 22.67 -15.12 24.70
C SER A 130 22.51 -15.57 23.24
N GLN A 131 21.30 -15.48 22.68
CA GLN A 131 20.98 -15.87 21.29
C GLN A 131 20.89 -14.68 20.34
N ARG A 132 21.32 -13.49 20.77
CA ARG A 132 21.22 -12.28 19.95
C ARG A 132 22.22 -12.35 18.79
N ILE A 133 21.68 -12.40 17.57
CA ILE A 133 22.47 -12.30 16.34
C ILE A 133 23.11 -10.90 16.30
N THR A 134 24.43 -10.83 16.37
CA THR A 134 25.19 -9.61 16.10
C THR A 134 25.31 -9.44 14.59
N ILE A 135 24.52 -8.54 14.02
CA ILE A 135 24.65 -8.14 12.62
C ILE A 135 25.87 -7.20 12.54
N PRO A 136 26.92 -7.50 11.74
CA PRO A 136 28.05 -6.60 11.57
C PRO A 136 27.56 -5.28 10.96
N ALA A 137 28.06 -4.17 11.50
CA ALA A 137 27.51 -2.83 11.27
C ALA A 137 27.80 -2.23 9.87
N ASP A 138 28.48 -2.97 8.99
CA ASP A 138 29.13 -2.39 7.81
C ASP A 138 28.54 -2.79 6.46
N GLU A 139 27.39 -3.47 6.41
CA GLU A 139 26.70 -3.75 5.15
C GLU A 139 25.18 -3.56 5.30
N ASP A 140 24.73 -2.32 5.43
CA ASP A 140 23.37 -1.93 5.05
C ASP A 140 23.34 -0.42 4.81
N ASP A 141 23.68 -0.03 3.58
CA ASP A 141 23.40 1.30 3.01
C ASP A 141 21.89 1.42 2.63
N THR A 142 21.03 0.68 3.34
CA THR A 142 19.59 0.86 3.25
C THR A 142 19.22 2.06 4.12
N ASP A 143 18.81 3.14 3.46
CA ASP A 143 18.19 4.32 4.07
C ASP A 143 17.29 3.94 5.26
N LYS A 144 17.78 4.16 6.49
CA LYS A 144 17.02 4.02 7.76
C LYS A 144 16.00 5.15 7.92
N ARG A 145 15.33 5.53 6.84
CA ARG A 145 14.22 6.48 6.87
C ARG A 145 12.99 5.70 7.32
N ASP A 146 12.36 6.16 8.40
CA ASP A 146 11.07 5.66 8.85
C ASP A 146 10.01 6.00 7.78
N LEU A 147 9.80 5.06 6.86
CA LEU A 147 8.83 5.18 5.77
C LEU A 147 7.38 5.05 6.25
N GLY A 148 7.14 4.74 7.54
CA GLY A 148 5.80 4.61 8.10
C GLY A 148 4.99 5.90 7.97
N LYS A 149 5.64 7.05 8.13
CA LYS A 149 5.00 8.37 7.95
C LYS A 149 4.61 8.66 6.50
N GLN A 150 5.39 8.18 5.54
CA GLN A 150 5.07 8.32 4.11
C GLN A 150 3.93 7.38 3.68
N ALA A 151 3.75 6.24 4.36
CA ALA A 151 2.63 5.33 4.12
C ALA A 151 1.29 5.86 4.65
N GLU A 152 1.30 6.73 5.67
CA GLU A 152 0.10 7.47 6.10
C GLU A 152 -0.33 8.53 5.09
N GLU A 153 0.59 9.07 4.28
CA GLU A 153 0.34 10.14 3.30
C GLU A 153 -0.33 9.64 2.00
N VAL A 154 -1.05 8.51 2.05
CA VAL A 154 -1.89 8.01 0.94
C VAL A 154 -3.31 8.59 1.04
N ASP A 155 -3.40 9.85 1.45
CA ASP A 155 -4.64 10.63 1.65
C ASP A 155 -5.40 10.95 0.35
N ASP A 156 -4.83 10.58 -0.80
CA ASP A 156 -5.41 10.76 -2.13
C ASP A 156 -6.27 9.57 -2.59
N VAL A 157 -6.24 8.43 -1.88
CA VAL A 157 -7.09 7.29 -2.22
C VAL A 157 -8.47 7.48 -1.61
N VAL A 158 -9.42 7.86 -2.44
CA VAL A 158 -10.80 8.14 -2.01
C VAL A 158 -11.77 7.17 -2.67
N SER A 159 -12.55 6.45 -1.86
CA SER A 159 -13.62 5.58 -2.34
C SER A 159 -14.85 5.69 -1.43
N GLU A 160 -16.03 5.44 -1.99
CA GLU A 160 -17.30 5.47 -1.25
C GLU A 160 -17.29 4.48 -0.08
N THR A 161 -16.74 3.28 -0.29
CA THR A 161 -16.60 2.24 0.74
C THR A 161 -15.69 2.72 1.87
N LEU A 162 -14.57 3.37 1.53
CA LEU A 162 -13.64 3.89 2.53
C LEU A 162 -14.29 5.01 3.35
N ALA A 163 -14.98 5.97 2.70
CA ALA A 163 -15.75 7.00 3.39
C ALA A 163 -16.80 6.40 4.35
N LYS A 164 -17.50 5.32 3.96
CA LYS A 164 -18.42 4.56 4.82
C LYS A 164 -17.71 3.90 6.01
N ILE A 165 -16.51 3.37 5.82
CA ILE A 165 -15.71 2.78 6.90
C ILE A 165 -15.31 3.85 7.93
N HIS A 166 -14.80 4.99 7.48
CA HIS A 166 -14.44 6.11 8.37
C HIS A 166 -15.66 6.62 9.14
N ALA A 167 -16.83 6.73 8.49
CA ALA A 167 -18.09 7.08 9.14
C ALA A 167 -18.47 6.08 10.25
N ARG A 168 -18.38 4.76 9.98
CA ARG A 168 -18.69 3.70 10.95
C ARG A 168 -17.71 3.67 12.12
N GLN A 169 -16.46 4.08 11.90
CA GLN A 169 -15.42 4.17 12.93
C GLN A 169 -15.51 5.47 13.77
N GLY A 170 -16.50 6.33 13.52
CA GLY A 170 -16.66 7.61 14.22
C GLY A 170 -15.72 8.71 13.73
N ARG A 171 -14.89 8.45 12.71
CA ARG A 171 -13.99 9.42 12.07
C ARG A 171 -14.76 10.27 11.06
N LYS A 172 -15.75 11.01 11.56
CA LYS A 172 -16.73 11.76 10.74
C LYS A 172 -16.07 12.85 9.88
N LYS A 173 -15.09 13.58 10.42
CA LYS A 173 -14.35 14.64 9.69
C LYS A 173 -13.60 14.10 8.47
N GLU A 174 -12.99 12.92 8.61
CA GLU A 174 -12.30 12.25 7.51
C GLU A 174 -13.31 11.76 6.47
N ALA A 175 -14.42 11.15 6.91
CA ALA A 175 -15.49 10.72 6.01
C ALA A 175 -16.07 11.89 5.19
N GLN A 176 -16.28 13.06 5.79
CA GLN A 176 -16.74 14.27 5.10
C GLN A 176 -15.77 14.72 4.01
N LYS A 177 -14.48 14.87 4.35
CA LYS A 177 -13.42 15.22 3.38
C LYS A 177 -13.37 14.25 2.20
N MET A 178 -13.59 12.96 2.47
CA MET A 178 -13.64 11.93 1.42
C MET A 178 -14.87 12.08 0.53
N TYR A 179 -16.05 12.35 1.08
CA TYR A 179 -17.25 12.59 0.28
C TYR A 179 -17.14 13.87 -0.56
N GLU A 180 -16.52 14.93 -0.04
CA GLU A 180 -16.22 16.14 -0.80
C GLU A 180 -15.31 15.86 -2.01
N LYS A 181 -14.20 15.15 -1.79
CA LYS A 181 -13.32 14.70 -2.90
C LYS A 181 -14.07 13.82 -3.90
N LEU A 182 -15.01 12.98 -3.46
CA LEU A 182 -15.82 12.13 -4.35
C LEU A 182 -16.79 12.93 -5.22
N LYS A 183 -17.26 14.10 -4.78
CA LYS A 183 -18.11 14.99 -5.61
C LYS A 183 -17.36 15.50 -6.83
N GLU A 184 -16.07 15.81 -6.68
CA GLU A 184 -15.21 16.25 -7.80
C GLU A 184 -14.95 15.12 -8.80
N ILE A 185 -14.77 13.89 -8.31
CA ILE A 185 -14.45 12.72 -9.14
C ILE A 185 -15.71 12.15 -9.82
N LYS A 186 -16.87 12.20 -9.16
CA LYS A 186 -18.13 11.59 -9.61
C LYS A 186 -19.29 12.59 -9.54
N PRO A 187 -19.39 13.54 -10.49
CA PRO A 187 -20.43 14.56 -10.49
C PRO A 187 -21.86 13.99 -10.54
N ASP A 188 -22.05 12.84 -11.19
CA ASP A 188 -23.35 12.17 -11.36
C ASP A 188 -23.99 11.74 -10.03
N LYS A 189 -23.19 11.57 -8.97
CA LYS A 189 -23.65 11.13 -7.64
C LYS A 189 -23.54 12.20 -6.56
N THR A 190 -23.37 13.46 -6.95
CA THR A 190 -23.23 14.59 -6.03
C THR A 190 -24.35 14.66 -4.99
N GLY A 191 -25.62 14.53 -5.40
CA GLY A 191 -26.76 14.53 -4.47
C GLY A 191 -26.70 13.42 -3.41
N TYR A 192 -26.24 12.22 -3.79
CA TYR A 192 -26.05 11.13 -2.83
C TYR A 192 -24.96 11.47 -1.80
N PHE A 193 -23.85 12.05 -2.24
CA PHE A 193 -22.75 12.43 -1.33
C PHE A 193 -23.15 13.56 -0.39
N ASP A 194 -23.93 14.54 -0.85
CA ASP A 194 -24.46 15.62 -0.02
C ASP A 194 -25.40 15.09 1.08
N GLU A 195 -26.26 14.13 0.76
CA GLU A 195 -27.08 13.45 1.78
C GLU A 195 -26.24 12.70 2.81
N GLN A 196 -25.14 12.05 2.40
CA GLN A 196 -24.25 11.36 3.35
C GLN A 196 -23.53 12.35 4.27
N ILE A 197 -23.10 13.50 3.75
CA ILE A 197 -22.48 14.56 4.55
C ILE A 197 -23.47 15.09 5.59
N GLN A 198 -24.71 15.40 5.18
CA GLN A 198 -25.76 15.86 6.10
C GLN A 198 -26.08 14.84 7.19
N LYS A 199 -26.12 13.54 6.86
CA LYS A 199 -26.32 12.47 7.87
C LYS A 199 -25.19 12.46 8.91
N LEU A 200 -23.95 12.71 8.50
CA LEU A 200 -22.80 12.76 9.39
C LEU A 200 -22.84 13.99 10.31
N GLU A 201 -23.33 15.13 9.82
CA GLU A 201 -23.52 16.37 10.59
C GLU A 201 -24.66 16.26 11.59
N ASN A 202 -25.81 15.71 11.19
CA ASN A 202 -26.97 15.57 12.08
C ASN A 202 -26.74 14.60 13.24
N THR A 203 -25.77 13.69 13.12
CA THR A 203 -25.37 12.79 14.22
C THR A 203 -24.43 13.49 15.23
N GLN A 204 -24.15 14.80 15.09
CA GLN A 204 -23.36 15.60 16.05
C GLN A 204 -24.24 16.36 17.07
N ASN A 205 -25.56 16.35 16.91
CA ASN A 205 -26.53 16.83 17.89
C ASN A 205 -27.18 15.65 18.62
#